data_AF-A0A1G0TKE4-F1
#
_entry.id   AF-A0A1G0TKE4-F1
#
_cell.length_a   1.000
_cell.length_b   1.000
_cell.length_c   1.000
_cell.angle_alpha   90.00
_cell.angle_beta   90.00
_cell.angle_gamma   90.00
#
_symmetry.space_group_name_H-M   'P 1'
#
loop_
_entity.id
_entity.type
_entity.pdbx_description
1 polymer ?
#
loop_
_entity_poly.entity_id
_entity_poly.type
_entity_poly.pdbx_seq_one_letter_code
_entity_poly.pdbx_strand_id
1 'polypeptide(L)'
;MKKIFITLFFIFNIIFCFSQTTGDGGNIVLSQSPILTTPSISRQTMGAANATYSVNTTMVALTATIAATYTLTLPAANSVNAGTELLFVDEIGTITSTNNIKIKRTASDLINGDTIIVLSSAYSYSRLMSDGSSKWTLLLPTQLTGTWTPTFTGFSADPTNVVARYSLNGKWCTLTCTMTSGTSNATGFTITLPFTARAVTVHSGALAVDNGTGQGTPLRVDLAASSNIATLYKTPAGTAWTASGSKGCRMEFTYEIE
;
A
#
# COMPACT_ATOMS: atom_id res chain seq x y z
N MET A 1 -6.18 44.34 -42.81
CA MET A 1 -5.67 43.12 -42.14
C MET A 1 -5.09 43.52 -40.78
N LYS A 2 -5.72 43.10 -39.67
CA LYS A 2 -5.18 43.32 -38.31
C LYS A 2 -3.90 42.49 -38.15
N LYS A 3 -2.77 43.12 -37.82
CA LYS A 3 -1.52 42.41 -37.52
C LYS A 3 -1.44 42.17 -36.01
N ILE A 4 -1.28 40.91 -35.61
CA ILE A 4 -1.00 40.51 -34.23
C ILE A 4 0.52 40.44 -34.09
N PHE A 5 1.09 41.20 -33.16
CA PHE A 5 2.48 41.07 -32.75
C PHE A 5 2.54 40.36 -31.40
N ILE A 6 3.37 39.32 -31.30
CA ILE A 6 3.67 38.60 -30.07
C ILE A 6 5.10 38.96 -29.68
N THR A 7 5.30 39.53 -28.50
CA THR A 7 6.62 39.81 -27.95
C THR A 7 6.85 38.89 -26.74
N LEU A 8 7.89 38.06 -26.81
CA LEU A 8 8.28 37.15 -25.74
C LEU A 8 9.32 37.84 -24.85
N PHE A 9 9.06 37.94 -23.54
CA PHE A 9 10.05 38.32 -22.54
C PHE A 9 10.37 37.14 -21.64
N PHE A 10 11.66 36.86 -21.43
CA PHE A 10 12.14 35.85 -20.48
C PHE A 10 12.63 36.54 -19.22
N ILE A 11 11.87 36.42 -18.13
CA ILE A 11 12.33 36.79 -16.79
C ILE A 11 11.95 35.62 -15.88
N PHE A 12 12.95 35.01 -15.21
CA PHE A 12 12.75 33.98 -14.18
C PHE A 12 11.82 32.80 -14.56
N ASN A 13 12.10 32.05 -15.63
CA ASN A 13 11.37 30.82 -16.01
C ASN A 13 9.83 30.96 -16.16
N ILE A 14 9.28 32.18 -16.17
CA ILE A 14 7.85 32.43 -16.34
C ILE A 14 7.65 33.04 -17.72
N ILE A 15 6.85 32.35 -18.55
CA ILE A 15 6.43 32.85 -19.86
C ILE A 15 5.23 33.75 -19.64
N PHE A 16 5.39 35.06 -19.88
CA PHE A 16 4.27 35.98 -20.01
C PHE A 16 3.94 36.15 -21.49
N CYS A 17 2.72 35.80 -21.90
CA CYS A 17 2.22 36.02 -23.25
C CYS A 17 1.22 37.19 -23.22
N PHE A 18 1.56 38.29 -23.89
CA PHE A 18 0.69 39.46 -24.04
C PHE A 18 0.16 39.52 -25.47
N SER A 19 -1.13 39.85 -25.64
CA SER A 19 -1.71 40.13 -26.95
C SER A 19 -2.13 41.60 -27.01
N GLN A 20 -1.63 42.32 -28.02
CA GLN A 20 -2.01 43.70 -28.27
C GLN A 20 -3.10 43.75 -29.35
N THR A 21 -4.20 44.44 -29.06
CA THR A 21 -5.15 44.91 -30.09
C THR A 21 -5.07 46.42 -30.15
N THR A 22 -4.52 46.98 -31.23
CA THR A 22 -4.54 48.43 -31.45
C THR A 22 -5.92 48.85 -31.95
N GLY A 23 -6.62 49.66 -31.14
CA GLY A 23 -7.76 50.45 -31.56
C GLY A 23 -7.36 51.93 -31.61
N ASP A 24 -7.84 52.66 -32.62
CA ASP A 24 -7.48 54.05 -32.88
C ASP A 24 -7.71 54.93 -31.63
N GLY A 25 -6.63 55.33 -30.97
CA GLY A 25 -6.62 56.28 -29.84
C GLY A 25 -6.85 55.74 -28.43
N GLY A 26 -6.87 54.42 -28.20
CA GLY A 26 -7.26 53.82 -26.91
C GLY A 26 -6.11 53.25 -26.08
N ASN A 27 -6.17 53.47 -24.75
CA ASN A 27 -5.31 52.87 -23.71
C ASN A 27 -4.86 51.44 -24.00
N ILE A 28 -3.59 51.15 -23.70
CA ILE A 28 -3.04 49.79 -23.72
C ILE A 28 -3.70 48.99 -22.60
N VAL A 29 -4.62 48.08 -22.94
CA VAL A 29 -5.15 47.10 -22.00
C VAL A 29 -4.28 45.84 -22.10
N LEU A 30 -3.39 45.66 -21.14
CA LEU A 30 -2.63 44.42 -20.97
C LEU A 30 -3.56 43.39 -20.31
N SER A 31 -4.17 42.51 -21.09
CA SER A 31 -4.85 41.35 -20.52
C SER A 31 -3.82 40.24 -20.27
N GLN A 32 -3.56 39.96 -18.99
CA GLN A 32 -2.73 38.82 -18.60
C GLN A 32 -3.56 37.54 -18.77
N SER A 33 -3.11 36.62 -19.63
CA SER A 33 -3.61 35.24 -19.62
C SER A 33 -3.29 34.59 -18.26
N PRO A 34 -4.18 33.76 -17.70
CA PRO A 34 -3.93 33.13 -16.40
C PRO A 34 -2.60 32.36 -16.45
N ILE A 35 -1.70 32.67 -15.50
CA ILE A 35 -0.45 31.92 -15.33
C ILE A 35 -0.86 30.50 -14.94
N LEU A 36 -0.57 29.53 -15.81
CA LEU A 36 -0.58 28.12 -15.44
C LEU A 36 0.66 27.88 -14.58
N THR A 37 0.55 28.07 -13.27
CA THR A 37 1.61 27.66 -12.35
C THR A 37 1.60 26.14 -12.33
N THR A 38 2.67 25.50 -12.78
CA THR A 38 2.88 24.10 -12.44
C THR A 38 2.94 24.00 -10.91
N PRO A 39 2.27 23.02 -10.29
CA PRO A 39 2.34 22.87 -8.84
C PRO A 39 3.80 22.68 -8.44
N SER A 40 4.32 23.58 -7.61
CA SER A 40 5.68 23.49 -7.11
C SER A 40 5.77 22.32 -6.13
N ILE A 41 6.58 21.30 -6.45
CA ILE A 41 6.88 20.22 -5.52
C ILE A 41 7.81 20.77 -4.43
N SER A 42 7.37 20.70 -3.18
CA SER A 42 8.17 21.02 -2.01
C SER A 42 8.61 19.71 -1.36
N ARG A 43 9.88 19.35 -1.53
CA ARG A 43 10.46 18.06 -1.09
C ARG A 43 11.19 18.20 0.25
N GLN A 44 10.89 17.29 1.16
CA GLN A 44 11.62 17.07 2.42
C GLN A 44 12.23 15.67 2.41
N THR A 45 13.43 15.51 2.95
CA THR A 45 14.05 14.20 3.18
C THR A 45 13.78 13.71 4.60
N MET A 46 13.69 12.39 4.75
CA MET A 46 13.64 11.69 6.03
C MET A 46 14.86 10.78 6.14
N GLY A 47 15.62 10.94 7.22
CA GLY A 47 16.71 10.05 7.60
C GLY A 47 16.24 8.88 8.46
N ALA A 48 17.19 8.15 9.07
CA ALA A 48 16.91 7.07 10.02
C ALA A 48 16.51 7.61 11.41
N ALA A 49 15.45 8.42 11.47
CA ALA A 49 14.93 9.03 12.69
C ALA A 49 13.45 9.36 12.54
N ASN A 50 12.76 9.57 13.67
CA ASN A 50 11.40 10.13 13.65
C ASN A 50 11.42 11.52 12.99
N ALA A 51 10.39 11.82 12.23
CA ALA A 51 10.27 13.08 11.49
C ALA A 51 8.85 13.65 11.58
N THR A 52 8.71 14.92 11.22
CA THR A 52 7.41 15.58 11.06
C THR A 52 7.32 16.16 9.66
N TYR A 53 6.17 16.03 9.02
CA TYR A 53 5.85 16.74 7.79
C TYR A 53 5.78 18.24 8.08
N SER A 54 6.54 19.04 7.34
CA SER A 54 6.40 20.50 7.41
C SER A 54 5.12 20.93 6.68
N VAL A 55 4.43 21.96 7.17
CA VAL A 55 3.14 22.44 6.63
C VAL A 55 3.16 22.85 5.15
N ASN A 56 4.35 23.15 4.60
CA ASN A 56 4.55 23.55 3.20
C ASN A 56 5.21 22.45 2.36
N THR A 57 5.42 21.26 2.91
CA THR A 57 5.97 20.11 2.19
C THR A 57 4.84 19.46 1.40
N THR A 58 5.08 19.05 0.17
CA THR A 58 4.15 18.23 -0.61
C THR A 58 4.67 16.81 -0.80
N MET A 59 5.95 16.56 -0.51
CA MET A 59 6.57 15.24 -0.56
C MET A 59 7.61 15.03 0.54
N VAL A 60 7.52 13.91 1.26
CA VAL A 60 8.58 13.39 2.13
C VAL A 60 9.16 12.13 1.50
N ALA A 61 10.47 12.12 1.31
CA ALA A 61 11.21 10.97 0.78
C ALA A 61 12.09 10.35 1.86
N LEU A 62 11.91 9.05 2.11
CA LEU A 62 12.85 8.27 2.92
C LEU A 62 14.08 7.96 2.08
N THR A 63 15.22 8.50 2.49
CA THR A 63 16.48 8.42 1.74
C THR A 63 17.61 7.73 2.51
N ALA A 64 17.30 7.12 3.66
CA ALA A 64 18.29 6.47 4.52
C ALA A 64 17.80 5.10 5.00
N THR A 65 18.70 4.13 5.07
CA THR A 65 18.42 2.79 5.59
C THR A 65 17.92 2.87 7.03
N ILE A 66 16.80 2.20 7.32
CA ILE A 66 16.21 2.17 8.66
C ILE A 66 16.51 0.84 9.35
N ALA A 67 16.78 0.90 10.66
CA ALA A 67 17.10 -0.27 11.48
C ALA A 67 16.03 -0.57 12.56
N ALA A 68 14.95 0.20 12.57
CA ALA A 68 13.83 0.07 13.50
C ALA A 68 12.58 0.73 12.91
N THR A 69 11.45 0.64 13.62
CA THR A 69 10.26 1.43 13.31
C THR A 69 10.48 2.90 13.61
N TYR A 70 10.23 3.78 12.63
CA TYR A 70 10.21 5.23 12.83
C TYR A 70 8.82 5.81 12.56
N THR A 71 8.52 6.91 13.24
CA THR A 71 7.26 7.63 13.11
C THR A 71 7.47 8.90 12.29
N LEU A 72 6.65 9.05 11.26
CA LEU A 72 6.48 10.28 10.51
C LEU A 72 5.16 10.94 10.95
N THR A 73 5.26 12.08 11.61
CA THR A 73 4.10 12.79 12.18
C THR A 73 3.55 13.78 11.15
N LEU A 74 2.25 13.72 10.87
CA LEU A 74 1.56 14.69 10.02
C LEU A 74 1.47 16.05 10.72
N PRO A 75 1.43 17.18 10.00
CA PRO A 75 1.06 18.44 10.62
C PRO A 75 -0.42 18.42 11.01
N ALA A 76 -0.85 19.34 11.86
CA ALA A 76 -2.26 19.48 12.17
C ALA A 76 -3.03 19.83 10.88
N ALA A 77 -4.16 19.18 10.63
CA ALA A 77 -4.93 19.33 9.39
C ALA A 77 -5.35 20.79 9.17
N ASN A 78 -5.73 21.51 10.24
CA ASN A 78 -6.07 22.94 10.22
C ASN A 78 -4.90 23.89 9.92
N SER A 79 -3.65 23.39 9.95
CA SER A 79 -2.46 24.18 9.61
C SER A 79 -2.05 24.04 8.14
N VAL A 80 -2.76 23.18 7.39
CA VAL A 80 -2.52 22.92 5.97
C VAL A 80 -3.76 23.31 5.19
N ASN A 81 -3.60 24.01 4.06
CA ASN A 81 -4.75 24.39 3.23
C ASN A 81 -5.55 23.17 2.79
N ALA A 82 -6.87 23.25 2.83
CA ALA A 82 -7.78 22.21 2.37
C ALA A 82 -7.46 21.78 0.92
N GLY A 83 -7.46 20.47 0.66
CA GLY A 83 -7.13 19.89 -0.64
C GLY A 83 -5.64 19.73 -0.91
N THR A 84 -4.76 20.16 0.02
CA THR A 84 -3.31 19.96 -0.12
C THR A 84 -2.97 18.48 0.01
N GLU A 85 -2.25 17.95 -0.97
CA GLU A 85 -1.77 16.57 -1.01
C GLU A 85 -0.36 16.46 -0.40
N LEU A 86 -0.17 15.44 0.43
CA LEU A 86 1.12 15.00 0.96
C LEU A 86 1.45 13.60 0.44
N LEU A 87 2.59 13.47 -0.23
CA LEU A 87 3.15 12.20 -0.66
C LEU A 87 4.26 11.75 0.31
N PHE A 88 4.21 10.51 0.77
CA PHE A 88 5.36 9.80 1.33
C PHE A 88 5.90 8.83 0.28
N VAL A 89 7.22 8.71 0.14
CA VAL A 89 7.85 7.69 -0.72
C VAL A 89 9.06 7.07 -0.01
N ASP A 90 9.15 5.74 0.00
CA ASP A 90 10.40 5.01 0.22
C ASP A 90 11.19 4.92 -1.09
N GLU A 91 12.18 5.80 -1.26
CA GLU A 91 12.97 5.86 -2.50
C GLU A 91 14.05 4.77 -2.56
N ILE A 92 14.40 4.15 -1.43
CA ILE A 92 15.53 3.23 -1.34
C ILE A 92 15.12 1.77 -1.10
N GLY A 93 13.86 1.50 -0.76
CA GLY A 93 13.35 0.13 -0.57
C GLY A 93 13.73 -0.48 0.78
N THR A 94 13.93 0.34 1.82
CA THR A 94 14.42 -0.14 3.12
C THR A 94 13.32 -0.62 4.06
N ILE A 95 12.05 -0.30 3.77
CA ILE A 95 10.93 -0.63 4.65
C ILE A 95 10.65 -2.13 4.61
N THR A 96 10.41 -2.72 5.78
CA THR A 96 10.04 -4.15 5.95
C THR A 96 8.89 -4.29 6.94
N SER A 97 8.42 -5.52 7.17
CA SER A 97 7.42 -5.80 8.20
C SER A 97 7.91 -5.46 9.62
N THR A 98 9.21 -5.61 9.88
CA THR A 98 9.84 -5.35 11.19
C THR A 98 10.29 -3.90 11.32
N ASN A 99 11.04 -3.41 10.33
CA ASN A 99 11.51 -2.03 10.27
C ASN A 99 10.57 -1.23 9.37
N ASN A 100 9.52 -0.67 9.95
CA ASN A 100 8.43 -0.02 9.23
C ASN A 100 8.36 1.50 9.49
N ILE A 101 7.61 2.23 8.66
CA ILE A 101 7.28 3.63 8.91
C ILE A 101 5.83 3.73 9.38
N LYS A 102 5.62 4.41 10.50
CA LYS A 102 4.29 4.76 11.01
C LYS A 102 3.99 6.20 10.65
N ILE A 103 3.02 6.43 9.78
CA ILE A 103 2.49 7.77 9.51
C ILE A 103 1.42 8.04 10.56
N LYS A 104 1.68 8.98 11.45
CA LYS A 104 0.85 9.25 12.63
C LYS A 104 0.23 10.64 12.53
N ARG A 105 -1.04 10.73 12.95
CA ARG A 105 -1.76 12.01 13.13
C ARG A 105 -1.11 12.93 14.17
N THR A 106 -1.45 14.21 14.12
CA THR A 106 -1.23 15.16 15.21
C THR A 106 -2.55 15.47 15.92
N ALA A 107 -2.49 15.86 17.20
CA ALA A 107 -3.63 16.34 17.99
C ALA A 107 -4.84 15.38 18.00
N SER A 108 -5.99 15.79 17.48
CA SER A 108 -7.23 14.99 17.40
C SER A 108 -7.60 14.59 15.98
N ASP A 109 -6.77 14.92 14.98
CA ASP A 109 -7.09 14.70 13.58
C ASP A 109 -7.20 13.20 13.27
N LEU A 110 -8.03 12.75 12.33
CA LEU A 110 -8.06 11.33 11.96
C LEU A 110 -7.55 11.10 10.55
N ILE A 111 -6.98 9.92 10.29
CA ILE A 111 -6.57 9.47 8.97
C ILE A 111 -7.54 8.40 8.50
N ASN A 112 -8.54 8.75 7.67
CA ASN A 112 -9.66 7.84 7.34
C ASN A 112 -10.34 7.19 8.57
N GLY A 113 -10.37 7.88 9.71
CA GLY A 113 -10.89 7.33 10.98
C GLY A 113 -9.83 6.68 11.88
N ASP A 114 -8.65 6.37 11.34
CA ASP A 114 -7.53 5.79 12.09
C ASP A 114 -6.61 6.85 12.70
N THR A 115 -5.75 6.39 13.61
CA THR A 115 -4.73 7.24 14.25
C THR A 115 -3.34 7.10 13.61
N ILE A 116 -3.09 5.98 12.94
CA ILE A 116 -1.80 5.61 12.36
C ILE A 116 -2.04 4.81 11.09
N ILE A 117 -1.24 5.06 10.05
CA ILE A 117 -1.02 4.15 8.93
C ILE A 117 0.38 3.54 9.07
N VAL A 118 0.51 2.25 8.80
CA VAL A 118 1.81 1.55 8.81
C VAL A 118 2.21 1.20 7.39
N LEU A 119 3.41 1.61 6.99
CA LEU A 119 4.06 1.20 5.75
C LEU A 119 5.09 0.13 6.07
N SER A 120 4.86 -1.08 5.56
CA SER A 120 5.57 -2.30 5.99
C SER A 120 6.22 -3.09 4.83
N SER A 121 6.38 -2.45 3.67
CA SER A 121 6.99 -3.05 2.49
C SER A 121 7.95 -2.10 1.79
N ALA A 122 8.97 -2.68 1.15
CA ALA A 122 9.98 -1.94 0.41
C ALA A 122 9.33 -1.14 -0.73
N TYR A 123 9.79 0.09 -0.95
CA TYR A 123 9.28 1.01 -1.97
C TYR A 123 7.81 1.40 -1.79
N SER A 124 7.28 1.21 -0.58
CA SER A 124 5.93 1.67 -0.27
C SER A 124 5.84 3.19 -0.30
N TYR A 125 4.65 3.68 -0.64
CA TYR A 125 4.34 5.10 -0.69
C TYR A 125 2.94 5.34 -0.11
N SER A 126 2.63 6.56 0.30
CA SER A 126 1.27 6.91 0.70
C SER A 126 0.93 8.32 0.25
N ARG A 127 -0.34 8.56 -0.05
CA ARG A 127 -0.82 9.84 -0.55
C ARG A 127 -2.00 10.29 0.29
N LEU A 128 -1.81 11.35 1.06
CA LEU A 128 -2.82 11.88 1.98
C LEU A 128 -3.27 13.27 1.53
N MET A 129 -4.51 13.63 1.81
CA MET A 129 -5.06 14.96 1.54
C MET A 129 -5.64 15.57 2.82
N SER A 130 -5.22 16.79 3.14
CA SER A 130 -5.82 17.54 4.25
C SER A 130 -7.21 18.02 3.89
N ASP A 131 -8.15 17.97 4.83
CA ASP A 131 -9.43 18.69 4.72
C ASP A 131 -9.32 20.16 5.14
N GLY A 132 -8.16 20.59 5.63
CA GLY A 132 -7.91 21.93 6.14
C GLY A 132 -8.54 22.22 7.50
N SER A 133 -8.95 21.19 8.24
CA SER A 133 -9.65 21.36 9.52
C SER A 133 -9.29 20.29 10.54
N SER A 134 -9.61 19.03 10.28
CA SER A 134 -9.59 17.99 11.33
C SER A 134 -9.31 16.56 10.84
N LYS A 135 -8.99 16.36 9.56
CA LYS A 135 -8.71 15.02 9.05
C LYS A 135 -7.78 15.02 7.85
N TRP A 136 -7.15 13.87 7.70
CA TRP A 136 -6.38 13.45 6.54
C TRP A 136 -7.12 12.32 5.83
N THR A 137 -7.29 12.46 4.52
CA THR A 137 -7.91 11.42 3.68
C THR A 137 -6.81 10.69 2.91
N LEU A 138 -6.73 9.37 3.04
CA LEU A 138 -5.84 8.57 2.19
C LEU A 138 -6.45 8.49 0.78
N LEU A 139 -5.78 9.06 -0.23
CA LEU A 139 -6.31 9.23 -1.60
C LEU A 139 -6.15 8.01 -2.50
N LEU A 140 -5.18 7.15 -2.21
CA LEU A 140 -4.99 5.87 -2.89
C LEU A 140 -4.86 4.83 -1.79
N PRO A 141 -5.64 3.73 -1.79
CA PRO A 141 -5.30 2.61 -0.93
C PRO A 141 -3.90 2.22 -1.38
N THR A 142 -2.91 2.40 -0.50
CA THR A 142 -1.58 1.87 -0.74
C THR A 142 -1.80 0.40 -1.02
N GLN A 143 -1.59 -0.06 -2.26
CA GLN A 143 -1.54 -1.49 -2.54
C GLN A 143 -0.31 -1.99 -1.79
N LEU A 144 -0.48 -2.31 -0.52
CA LEU A 144 0.57 -2.83 0.33
C LEU A 144 0.77 -4.26 -0.15
N THR A 145 1.71 -4.43 -1.06
CA THR A 145 2.21 -5.74 -1.45
C THR A 145 3.30 -6.13 -0.50
N GLY A 146 3.37 -7.41 -0.12
CA GLY A 146 4.41 -7.89 0.79
C GLY A 146 4.61 -9.38 0.70
N THR A 147 5.69 -9.85 1.31
CA THR A 147 5.89 -11.28 1.60
C THR A 147 5.49 -11.55 3.05
N TRP A 148 5.10 -12.79 3.35
CA TRP A 148 4.96 -13.26 4.72
C TRP A 148 5.61 -14.63 4.86
N THR A 149 6.02 -14.99 6.07
CA THR A 149 6.56 -16.30 6.38
C THR A 149 5.47 -17.12 7.07
N PRO A 150 4.78 -18.02 6.35
CA PRO A 150 3.79 -18.89 6.97
C PRO A 150 4.45 -19.90 7.90
N THR A 151 3.74 -20.26 8.96
CA THR A 151 4.04 -21.43 9.79
C THR A 151 3.03 -22.53 9.48
N PHE A 152 3.46 -23.77 9.55
CA PHE A 152 2.66 -24.92 9.15
C PHE A 152 2.44 -25.86 10.34
N THR A 153 1.22 -26.39 10.47
CA THR A 153 0.97 -27.50 11.41
C THR A 153 0.77 -28.80 10.65
N GLY A 154 1.27 -29.89 11.23
CA GLY A 154 1.14 -31.24 10.68
C GLY A 154 2.36 -31.73 9.90
N PHE A 155 3.42 -30.92 9.80
CA PHE A 155 4.68 -31.28 9.15
C PHE A 155 5.76 -31.60 10.19
N SER A 156 6.67 -32.51 9.88
CA SER A 156 7.81 -32.83 10.76
C SER A 156 8.86 -31.71 10.80
N ALA A 157 8.87 -30.87 9.77
CA ALA A 157 9.59 -29.60 9.70
C ALA A 157 8.84 -28.67 8.74
N ASP A 158 8.91 -27.36 8.99
CA ASP A 158 8.29 -26.38 8.08
C ASP A 158 8.89 -26.50 6.66
N PRO A 159 8.05 -26.60 5.62
CA PRO A 159 8.54 -26.68 4.25
C PRO A 159 9.30 -25.41 3.84
N THR A 160 10.47 -25.58 3.22
CA THR A 160 11.36 -24.46 2.83
C THR A 160 11.11 -23.94 1.41
N ASN A 161 10.31 -24.66 0.62
CA ASN A 161 9.97 -24.37 -0.78
C ASN A 161 8.69 -23.54 -0.91
N VAL A 162 8.52 -22.55 -0.04
CA VAL A 162 7.29 -21.75 0.06
C VAL A 162 7.48 -20.38 -0.57
N VAL A 163 6.54 -20.02 -1.46
CA VAL A 163 6.40 -18.66 -1.99
C VAL A 163 5.08 -18.09 -1.49
N ALA A 164 5.16 -17.05 -0.67
CA ALA A 164 4.03 -16.45 0.02
C ALA A 164 4.03 -14.92 -0.16
N ARG A 165 3.03 -14.39 -0.87
CA ARG A 165 2.88 -12.96 -1.21
C ARG A 165 1.46 -12.46 -1.09
N TYR A 166 1.26 -11.27 -0.54
CA TYR A 166 -0.06 -10.67 -0.39
C TYR A 166 -0.13 -9.28 -1.02
N SER A 167 -1.35 -8.79 -1.23
CA SER A 167 -1.69 -7.40 -1.53
C SER A 167 -2.88 -6.98 -0.68
N LEU A 168 -2.82 -5.77 -0.12
CA LEU A 168 -3.96 -5.15 0.55
C LEU A 168 -4.64 -4.12 -0.34
N ASN A 169 -5.97 -4.09 -0.29
CA ASN A 169 -6.78 -3.00 -0.80
C ASN A 169 -7.83 -2.64 0.26
N GLY A 170 -7.53 -1.63 1.08
CA GLY A 170 -8.32 -1.32 2.27
C GLY A 170 -8.32 -2.50 3.25
N LYS A 171 -9.50 -3.02 3.61
CA LYS A 171 -9.68 -4.18 4.48
C LYS A 171 -9.69 -5.52 3.74
N TRP A 172 -9.47 -5.53 2.42
CA TRP A 172 -9.37 -6.76 1.64
C TRP A 172 -7.91 -7.16 1.47
N CYS A 173 -7.58 -8.40 1.82
CA CYS A 173 -6.28 -9.01 1.58
C CYS A 173 -6.41 -10.08 0.52
N THR A 174 -5.78 -9.88 -0.64
CA THR A 174 -5.55 -10.94 -1.63
C THR A 174 -4.19 -11.55 -1.35
N LEU A 175 -4.09 -12.89 -1.35
CA LEU A 175 -2.82 -13.58 -1.15
C LEU A 175 -2.62 -14.71 -2.15
N THR A 176 -1.36 -15.07 -2.35
CA THR A 176 -0.92 -16.27 -3.03
C THR A 176 0.07 -17.01 -2.13
N CYS A 177 -0.16 -18.31 -1.91
CA CYS A 177 0.80 -19.20 -1.27
C CYS A 177 0.99 -20.45 -2.10
N THR A 178 2.24 -20.74 -2.47
CA THR A 178 2.62 -21.92 -3.24
C THR A 178 3.67 -22.72 -2.48
N MET A 179 3.43 -24.01 -2.33
CA MET A 179 4.31 -25.00 -1.73
C MET A 179 4.25 -26.27 -2.56
N THR A 180 5.38 -26.71 -3.08
CA THR A 180 5.43 -27.86 -4.00
C THR A 180 5.24 -29.19 -3.25
N SER A 181 5.97 -29.40 -2.16
CA SER A 181 5.87 -30.60 -1.32
C SER A 181 6.59 -30.43 0.02
N GLY A 182 6.07 -31.05 1.08
CA GLY A 182 6.71 -31.23 2.39
C GLY A 182 6.24 -32.53 3.05
N THR A 183 7.06 -33.15 3.90
CA THR A 183 6.71 -34.42 4.57
C THR A 183 5.75 -34.18 5.74
N SER A 184 4.60 -34.83 5.71
CA SER A 184 3.55 -34.70 6.73
C SER A 184 2.81 -36.01 6.93
N ASN A 185 2.80 -36.50 8.18
CA ASN A 185 2.04 -37.68 8.59
C ASN A 185 0.73 -37.34 9.31
N ALA A 186 0.40 -36.06 9.48
CA ALA A 186 -0.85 -35.63 10.10
C ALA A 186 -2.06 -35.87 9.18
N THR A 187 -3.28 -35.76 9.68
CA THR A 187 -4.49 -35.65 8.82
C THR A 187 -4.97 -34.20 8.68
N GLY A 188 -4.53 -33.34 9.60
CA GLY A 188 -4.70 -31.90 9.54
C GLY A 188 -3.53 -31.19 8.85
N PHE A 189 -3.85 -30.08 8.20
CA PHE A 189 -2.89 -29.17 7.58
C PHE A 189 -3.44 -27.75 7.78
N THR A 190 -2.72 -26.94 8.55
CA THR A 190 -3.01 -25.51 8.69
C THR A 190 -1.82 -24.66 8.24
N ILE A 191 -2.11 -23.42 7.86
CA ILE A 191 -1.13 -22.41 7.51
C ILE A 191 -1.51 -21.07 8.16
N THR A 192 -0.53 -20.29 8.62
CA THR A 192 -0.81 -18.91 9.06
C THR A 192 -0.97 -17.94 7.89
N LEU A 193 -1.98 -17.09 8.01
CA LEU A 193 -2.29 -15.94 7.17
C LEU A 193 -1.38 -14.75 7.51
N PRO A 194 -1.18 -13.81 6.58
CA PRO A 194 -0.45 -12.58 6.85
C PRO A 194 -1.19 -11.63 7.83
N PHE A 195 -2.52 -11.73 7.93
CA PHE A 195 -3.36 -10.93 8.82
C PHE A 195 -4.50 -11.77 9.40
N THR A 196 -5.09 -11.31 10.50
CA THR A 196 -6.26 -11.94 11.12
C THR A 196 -7.50 -11.78 10.24
N ALA A 197 -8.19 -12.88 9.95
CA ALA A 197 -9.44 -12.86 9.19
C ALA A 197 -10.59 -12.33 10.07
N ARG A 198 -11.41 -11.43 9.50
CA ARG A 198 -12.59 -10.86 10.20
C ARG A 198 -13.70 -11.88 10.42
N ALA A 199 -13.96 -12.73 9.43
CA ALA A 199 -15.16 -13.56 9.38
C ALA A 199 -14.85 -15.01 8.97
N VAL A 200 -15.79 -15.91 9.33
CA VAL A 200 -15.76 -17.29 8.85
C VAL A 200 -16.03 -17.29 7.35
N THR A 201 -15.07 -17.79 6.57
CA THR A 201 -15.17 -17.85 5.10
C THR A 201 -14.54 -19.13 4.57
N VAL A 202 -15.01 -19.59 3.42
CA VAL A 202 -14.51 -20.78 2.73
C VAL A 202 -14.07 -20.37 1.33
N HIS A 203 -12.87 -20.77 0.94
CA HIS A 203 -12.26 -20.45 -0.36
C HIS A 203 -11.79 -21.72 -1.06
N SER A 204 -11.63 -21.61 -2.38
CA SER A 204 -11.03 -22.66 -3.21
C SER A 204 -9.62 -22.25 -3.60
N GLY A 205 -8.63 -23.10 -3.34
CA GLY A 205 -7.28 -22.93 -3.87
C GLY A 205 -7.06 -23.79 -5.11
N ALA A 206 -6.00 -23.50 -5.86
CA ALA A 206 -5.75 -24.08 -7.17
C ALA A 206 -5.38 -25.58 -7.15
N LEU A 207 -4.51 -26.03 -6.23
CA LEU A 207 -4.03 -27.42 -6.21
C LEU A 207 -3.69 -27.91 -4.81
N ALA A 208 -4.22 -29.07 -4.43
CA ALA A 208 -3.71 -29.89 -3.33
C ALA A 208 -2.76 -30.97 -3.87
N VAL A 209 -1.66 -31.24 -3.17
CA VAL A 209 -0.81 -32.42 -3.41
C VAL A 209 -0.91 -33.30 -2.17
N ASP A 210 -1.41 -34.53 -2.31
CA ASP A 210 -1.58 -35.49 -1.21
C ASP A 210 -0.81 -36.76 -1.56
N ASN A 211 -0.01 -37.25 -0.61
CA ASN A 211 0.91 -38.38 -0.81
C ASN A 211 1.75 -38.27 -2.10
N GLY A 212 2.28 -37.09 -2.38
CA GLY A 212 3.10 -36.80 -3.56
C GLY A 212 2.32 -36.68 -4.88
N THR A 213 0.99 -36.81 -4.85
CA THR A 213 0.15 -36.77 -6.06
C THR A 213 -0.78 -35.55 -6.04
N GLY A 214 -0.77 -34.78 -7.13
CA GLY A 214 -1.72 -33.67 -7.32
C GLY A 214 -3.15 -34.18 -7.39
N GLN A 215 -4.05 -33.54 -6.63
CA GLN A 215 -5.48 -33.86 -6.67
C GLN A 215 -6.11 -33.31 -7.95
N GLY A 216 -7.05 -34.05 -8.53
CA GLY A 216 -7.81 -33.63 -9.71
C GLY A 216 -8.89 -32.57 -9.40
N THR A 217 -9.09 -32.23 -8.13
CA THR A 217 -10.03 -31.20 -7.68
C THR A 217 -9.32 -30.07 -6.94
N PRO A 218 -9.88 -28.85 -6.94
CA PRO A 218 -9.35 -27.72 -6.16
C PRO A 218 -9.20 -28.07 -4.68
N LEU A 219 -8.23 -27.45 -4.01
CA LEU A 219 -8.13 -27.54 -2.56
C LEU A 219 -9.18 -26.63 -1.91
N ARG A 220 -9.56 -26.91 -0.68
CA ARG A 220 -10.44 -26.03 0.11
C ARG A 220 -9.67 -25.37 1.24
N VAL A 221 -9.97 -24.10 1.49
CA VAL A 221 -9.35 -23.27 2.52
C VAL A 221 -10.45 -22.68 3.40
N ASP A 222 -10.47 -23.07 4.67
CA ASP A 222 -11.45 -22.60 5.65
C ASP A 222 -10.77 -21.60 6.59
N LEU A 223 -11.37 -20.42 6.72
CA LEU A 223 -10.94 -19.37 7.66
C LEU A 223 -11.94 -19.30 8.80
N ALA A 224 -11.42 -19.18 10.03
CA ALA A 224 -12.22 -18.85 11.20
C ALA A 224 -12.22 -17.33 11.43
N ALA A 225 -13.30 -16.80 12.00
CA ALA A 225 -13.33 -15.40 12.45
C ALA A 225 -12.29 -15.16 13.56
N SER A 226 -11.71 -13.96 13.57
CA SER A 226 -10.68 -13.53 14.54
C SER A 226 -9.50 -14.49 14.65
N SER A 227 -9.13 -15.12 13.53
CA SER A 227 -8.01 -16.07 13.45
C SER A 227 -7.11 -15.72 12.29
N ASN A 228 -5.80 -15.87 12.49
CA ASN A 228 -4.82 -15.84 11.41
C ASN A 228 -4.49 -17.26 10.90
N ILE A 229 -5.33 -18.26 11.16
CA ILE A 229 -5.10 -19.64 10.75
C ILE A 229 -6.09 -20.02 9.64
N ALA A 230 -5.54 -20.50 8.53
CA ALA A 230 -6.30 -21.17 7.47
C ALA A 230 -6.17 -22.68 7.61
N THR A 231 -7.29 -23.40 7.56
CA THR A 231 -7.34 -24.86 7.55
C THR A 231 -7.52 -25.35 6.13
N LEU A 232 -6.63 -26.23 5.67
CA LEU A 232 -6.64 -26.73 4.30
C LEU A 232 -7.23 -28.13 4.24
N TYR A 233 -8.00 -28.40 3.20
CA TYR A 233 -8.54 -29.73 2.85
C TYR A 233 -8.18 -30.08 1.42
N LYS A 234 -8.00 -31.39 1.15
CA LYS A 234 -7.50 -31.85 -0.15
C LYS A 234 -8.55 -31.80 -1.27
N THR A 235 -9.82 -31.61 -0.92
CA THR A 235 -10.94 -31.49 -1.86
C THR A 235 -11.91 -30.37 -1.43
N PRO A 236 -12.78 -29.88 -2.33
CA PRO A 236 -13.81 -28.90 -2.01
C PRO A 236 -14.84 -29.41 -0.97
N ALA A 237 -15.00 -30.73 -0.87
CA ALA A 237 -15.91 -31.36 0.07
C ALA A 237 -15.39 -31.35 1.53
N GLY A 238 -14.18 -30.84 1.79
CA GLY A 238 -13.59 -30.84 3.13
C GLY A 238 -12.97 -32.18 3.52
N THR A 239 -12.52 -32.99 2.55
CA THR A 239 -11.87 -34.27 2.85
C THR A 239 -10.51 -34.05 3.51
N ALA A 240 -10.25 -34.81 4.59
CA ALA A 240 -8.99 -34.78 5.31
C ALA A 240 -7.81 -35.30 4.47
N TRP A 241 -6.59 -34.90 4.85
CA TRP A 241 -5.36 -35.34 4.21
C TRP A 241 -5.03 -36.80 4.56
N THR A 242 -4.28 -37.47 3.69
CA THR A 242 -3.76 -38.80 4.01
C THR A 242 -2.74 -38.68 5.14
N ALA A 243 -2.78 -39.61 6.11
CA ALA A 243 -1.92 -39.62 7.30
C ALA A 243 -0.47 -40.08 7.00
N SER A 244 0.06 -39.75 5.82
CA SER A 244 1.40 -40.13 5.39
C SER A 244 1.84 -39.34 4.15
N GLY A 245 3.15 -39.24 3.97
CA GLY A 245 3.76 -38.87 2.69
C GLY A 245 3.94 -37.37 2.48
N SER A 246 4.03 -36.99 1.21
CA SER A 246 4.30 -35.61 0.79
C SER A 246 3.01 -34.83 0.59
N LYS A 247 2.91 -33.64 1.19
CA LYS A 247 1.78 -32.73 1.04
C LYS A 247 2.21 -31.39 0.45
N GLY A 248 1.33 -30.75 -0.30
CA GLY A 248 1.57 -29.49 -1.01
C GLY A 248 0.29 -28.70 -1.20
N CYS A 249 0.41 -27.39 -1.37
CA CYS A 249 -0.73 -26.51 -1.64
C CYS A 249 -0.34 -25.38 -2.61
N ARG A 250 -1.26 -25.01 -3.49
CA ARG A 250 -1.20 -23.78 -4.29
C ARG A 250 -2.52 -23.06 -4.12
N MET A 251 -2.52 -21.93 -3.43
CA MET A 251 -3.74 -21.19 -3.12
C MET A 251 -3.59 -19.73 -3.49
N GLU A 252 -4.67 -19.18 -4.02
CA GLU A 252 -4.86 -17.76 -4.25
C GLU A 252 -6.30 -17.42 -3.88
N PHE A 253 -6.49 -16.48 -2.96
CA PHE A 253 -7.81 -16.06 -2.53
C PHE A 253 -7.77 -14.67 -1.88
N THR A 254 -8.95 -14.07 -1.74
CA THR A 254 -9.14 -12.77 -1.10
C THR A 254 -10.04 -12.92 0.13
N TYR A 255 -9.63 -12.35 1.26
CA TYR A 255 -10.43 -12.34 2.50
C TYR A 255 -10.40 -10.96 3.15
N GLU A 256 -11.36 -10.72 4.03
CA GLU A 256 -11.44 -9.48 4.79
C GLU A 256 -10.62 -9.59 6.10
N ILE A 257 -9.79 -8.58 6.37
CA ILE A 257 -8.96 -8.49 7.58
C ILE A 257 -9.66 -7.68 8.68
N GLU A 258 -9.28 -7.91 9.93
CA GLU A 258 -9.74 -7.11 11.08
C GLU A 258 -9.34 -5.62 10.98
#